data_AF-A0A971QMG7-F1
#
_entry.id   AF-A0A971QMG7-F1
#
_cell.length_a   1.000
_cell.length_b   1.000
_cell.length_c   1.000
_cell.angle_alpha   90.00
_cell.angle_beta   90.00
_cell.angle_gamma   90.00
#
_symmetry.space_group_name_H-M   'P 1'
#
loop_
_entity.id
_entity.type
_entity.pdbx_description
1 polymer ?
#
loop_
_entity_poly.entity_id
_entity_poly.type
_entity_poly.pdbx_seq_one_letter_code
_entity_poly.pdbx_strand_id
1 'polypeptide(L)'
;MVFIKEGARRAGLLLFLCLLLAGCVGGLTRPSGPWYEVYQPINDPASHVFVAEVLKQAVNEFGEPVHPVQQVLLRRSRKSREFQNYRFREDFSLTECQDATAGLYVIYLGMGPDDPDYFAFLAHECAHLLNPQITDWYMEGIATLFSEEVCEARGIDWNSLRSLFETEEREPYALSYRMMRALKAAFPEEYPSIIRFVAPNRSGEAWQRIDIDAWIASLPSADQREALAIIKPYAKRLAKEKRTLYDFTVPSGIK
;
A
#
# COMPACT_ATOMS: atom_id res chain seq x y z
N MET A 1 11.82 43.69 5.73
CA MET A 1 10.71 43.88 4.77
C MET A 1 10.84 42.77 3.74
N VAL A 2 10.51 41.53 4.10
CA VAL A 2 9.21 40.87 3.82
C VAL A 2 8.69 41.23 2.43
N PHE A 3 8.86 40.29 1.50
CA PHE A 3 7.83 40.01 0.50
C PHE A 3 7.59 38.49 0.51
N ILE A 4 6.49 38.14 1.14
CA ILE A 4 5.76 36.91 0.92
C ILE A 4 5.20 36.98 -0.51
N LYS A 5 5.34 35.90 -1.26
CA LYS A 5 4.31 35.49 -2.22
C LYS A 5 4.12 33.99 -2.11
N GLU A 6 3.07 33.64 -1.37
CA GLU A 6 2.36 32.37 -1.48
C GLU A 6 1.93 32.10 -2.92
N GLY A 7 1.83 30.82 -3.27
CA GLY A 7 1.16 30.43 -4.50
C GLY A 7 1.39 28.99 -4.90
N ALA A 8 0.63 28.10 -4.27
CA ALA A 8 0.23 26.78 -4.78
C ALA A 8 1.33 25.74 -5.04
N ARG A 9 1.46 24.76 -4.14
CA ARG A 9 1.91 23.37 -4.46
C ARG A 9 1.81 22.43 -3.26
N ARG A 10 0.61 22.21 -2.71
CA ARG A 10 0.36 21.05 -1.82
C ARG A 10 -1.07 20.57 -2.00
N ALA A 11 -1.28 19.85 -3.09
CA ALA A 11 -2.36 18.89 -3.24
C ALA A 11 -1.75 17.75 -4.08
N GLY A 12 -0.89 16.96 -3.44
CA GLY A 12 -0.41 15.71 -4.00
C GLY A 12 -1.59 14.76 -4.06
N LEU A 13 -2.32 14.79 -5.18
CA LEU A 13 -3.41 13.88 -5.44
C LEU A 13 -2.83 12.46 -5.52
N LEU A 14 -3.13 11.63 -4.52
CA LEU A 14 -2.90 10.17 -4.49
C LEU A 14 -3.71 9.49 -5.62
N LEU A 15 -3.25 9.67 -6.85
CA LEU A 15 -3.70 8.86 -7.97
C LEU A 15 -2.90 7.56 -7.87
N PHE A 16 -3.55 6.44 -7.61
CA PHE A 16 -2.97 5.10 -7.78
C PHE A 16 -3.74 4.44 -8.92
N LEU A 17 -3.11 4.35 -10.09
CA LEU A 17 -3.61 3.69 -11.28
C LEU A 17 -2.55 2.70 -11.78
N CYS A 18 -2.76 1.42 -11.51
CA CYS A 18 -2.01 0.35 -12.14
C CYS A 18 -2.75 -0.09 -13.42
N LEU A 19 -2.07 0.03 -14.56
CA LEU A 19 -2.48 -0.55 -15.84
C LEU A 19 -1.23 -1.08 -16.53
N LEU A 20 -1.15 -2.40 -16.65
CA LEU A 20 -0.39 -3.17 -17.63
C LEU A 20 -1.38 -4.30 -18.01
N LEU A 21 -1.86 -4.52 -19.23
CA LEU A 21 -1.37 -4.28 -20.59
C LEU A 21 -2.52 -4.25 -21.62
N ALA A 22 -2.16 -3.78 -22.84
CA ALA A 22 -2.78 -4.03 -24.15
C ALA A 22 -3.96 -3.14 -24.62
N GLY A 23 -3.61 -2.07 -25.34
CA GLY A 23 -4.50 -1.32 -26.23
C GLY A 23 -3.72 -0.27 -27.02
N CYS A 24 -3.48 -0.55 -28.30
CA CYS A 24 -2.60 0.16 -29.22
C CYS A 24 -2.79 1.69 -29.27
N VAL A 25 -1.73 2.44 -28.96
CA VAL A 25 -1.46 3.77 -29.56
C VAL A 25 0.03 3.79 -29.90
N GLY A 26 0.34 3.97 -31.19
CA GLY A 26 1.61 3.61 -31.81
C GLY A 26 2.88 4.30 -31.29
N GLY A 27 4.02 3.66 -31.57
CA GLY A 27 5.29 4.35 -31.84
C GLY A 27 6.47 4.07 -30.93
N LEU A 28 6.34 3.34 -29.82
CA LEU A 28 7.50 2.99 -28.96
C LEU A 28 7.41 1.53 -28.50
N THR A 29 8.26 0.67 -29.09
CA THR A 29 8.47 -0.70 -28.65
C THR A 29 8.94 -0.71 -27.20
N ARG A 30 8.22 -1.46 -26.33
CA ARG A 30 8.60 -1.66 -24.92
C ARG A 30 10.09 -2.02 -24.84
N PRO A 31 10.89 -1.35 -24.00
CA PRO A 31 12.29 -1.69 -23.84
C PRO A 31 12.44 -3.12 -23.31
N SER A 32 13.44 -3.84 -23.81
CA SER A 32 13.81 -5.17 -23.33
C SER A 32 14.37 -5.09 -21.91
N GLY A 33 14.06 -6.08 -21.07
CA GLY A 33 14.54 -6.15 -19.69
C GLY A 33 13.42 -6.01 -18.66
N PRO A 34 13.76 -6.18 -17.37
CA PRO A 34 12.79 -6.08 -16.29
C PRO A 34 12.29 -4.65 -16.12
N TRP A 35 11.01 -4.54 -15.75
CA TRP A 35 10.29 -3.27 -15.71
C TRP A 35 10.93 -2.24 -14.76
N TYR A 36 11.48 -2.71 -13.64
CA TYR A 36 12.07 -1.83 -12.63
C TYR A 36 13.29 -1.04 -13.12
N GLU A 37 13.98 -1.48 -14.19
CA GLU A 37 15.16 -0.80 -14.74
C GLU A 37 14.80 0.50 -15.47
N VAL A 38 13.53 0.66 -15.84
CA VAL A 38 12.99 1.91 -16.35
C VAL A 38 13.18 3.06 -15.35
N TYR A 39 13.18 2.72 -14.06
CA TYR A 39 13.11 3.66 -12.96
C TYR A 39 14.47 3.86 -12.27
N GLN A 40 14.67 5.07 -11.78
CA GLN A 40 15.92 5.47 -11.12
C GLN A 40 16.13 4.66 -9.83
N PRO A 41 17.33 4.11 -9.58
CA PRO A 41 17.62 3.43 -8.32
C PRO A 41 17.63 4.42 -7.15
N ILE A 42 17.15 3.99 -5.98
CA ILE A 42 17.40 4.67 -4.72
C ILE A 42 18.56 3.93 -4.05
N ASN A 43 19.75 4.52 -4.11
CA ASN A 43 20.98 3.97 -3.52
C ASN A 43 21.28 4.65 -2.17
N ASP A 44 20.28 4.71 -1.30
CA ASP A 44 20.42 5.30 0.04
C ASP A 44 20.62 4.20 1.09
N PRO A 45 21.77 4.16 1.81
CA PRO A 45 22.02 3.13 2.81
C PRO A 45 21.01 3.12 3.95
N ALA A 46 20.49 4.27 4.37
CA ALA A 46 19.52 4.35 5.45
C ALA A 46 18.18 3.73 5.04
N SER A 47 17.73 3.92 3.79
CA SER A 47 16.56 3.24 3.23
C SER A 47 16.70 1.71 3.27
N HIS A 48 17.86 1.16 2.93
CA HIS A 48 18.05 -0.30 2.95
C HIS A 48 18.02 -0.88 4.37
N VAL A 49 18.65 -0.19 5.33
CA VAL A 49 18.57 -0.58 6.75
C VAL A 49 17.13 -0.50 7.24
N PHE A 50 16.43 0.60 6.90
CA PHE A 50 15.04 0.81 7.27
C PHE A 50 14.14 -0.32 6.76
N VAL A 51 14.24 -0.72 5.49
CA VAL A 51 13.46 -1.84 4.95
C VAL A 51 13.71 -3.14 5.72
N ALA A 52 14.97 -3.50 5.97
CA ALA A 52 15.28 -4.74 6.66
C ALA A 52 14.68 -4.77 8.09
N GLU A 53 14.75 -3.66 8.81
CA GLU A 53 14.21 -3.56 10.16
C GLU A 53 12.68 -3.49 10.18
N VAL A 54 12.07 -2.77 9.25
CA VAL A 54 10.60 -2.64 9.16
C VAL A 54 9.97 -3.94 8.68
N LEU A 55 10.59 -4.65 7.73
CA LEU A 55 10.15 -6.00 7.36
C LEU A 55 10.17 -6.94 8.57
N LYS A 56 11.22 -6.88 9.42
CA LYS A 56 11.25 -7.66 10.65
C LYS A 56 10.09 -7.31 11.60
N GLN A 57 9.74 -6.03 11.70
CA GLN A 57 8.58 -5.59 12.49
C GLN A 57 7.26 -6.12 11.90
N ALA A 58 7.09 -6.03 10.58
CA ALA A 58 5.92 -6.57 9.88
C ALA A 58 5.80 -8.08 10.08
N VAL A 59 6.90 -8.83 10.00
CA VAL A 59 6.91 -10.28 10.23
C VAL A 59 6.54 -10.63 11.67
N ASN A 60 7.06 -9.88 12.64
CA ASN A 60 6.71 -10.09 14.05
C ASN A 60 5.22 -9.86 14.33
N GLU A 61 4.61 -8.90 13.63
CA GLU A 61 3.19 -8.56 13.82
C GLU A 61 2.29 -9.53 13.05
N PHE A 62 2.49 -9.65 11.74
CA PHE A 62 1.55 -10.30 10.82
C PHE A 62 1.91 -11.75 10.47
N GLY A 63 3.15 -12.15 10.74
CA GLY A 63 3.71 -13.45 10.38
C GLY A 63 4.56 -13.41 9.10
N GLU A 64 5.02 -14.58 8.66
CA GLU A 64 5.94 -14.71 7.53
C GLU A 64 5.32 -14.27 6.19
N PRO A 65 6.11 -13.70 5.27
CA PRO A 65 5.65 -13.40 3.92
C PRO A 65 5.24 -14.67 3.13
N VAL A 66 4.33 -14.53 2.17
CA VAL A 66 3.86 -15.65 1.32
C VAL A 66 4.96 -16.25 0.44
N HIS A 67 6.00 -15.46 0.14
CA HIS A 67 7.24 -15.94 -0.48
C HIS A 67 8.44 -15.32 0.25
N PRO A 68 9.58 -16.03 0.38
CA PRO A 68 10.77 -15.48 1.03
C PRO A 68 11.19 -14.14 0.42
N VAL A 69 11.53 -13.17 1.27
CA VAL A 69 12.07 -11.87 0.82
C VAL A 69 13.59 -11.91 0.99
N GLN A 70 14.32 -12.17 -0.09
CA GLN A 70 15.78 -12.29 -0.08
C GLN A 70 16.48 -11.00 -0.53
N GLN A 71 15.85 -10.27 -1.44
CA GLN A 71 16.38 -9.01 -1.96
C GLN A 71 15.24 -8.02 -2.22
N VAL A 72 15.43 -6.79 -1.74
CA VAL A 72 14.54 -5.67 -2.06
C VAL A 72 15.34 -4.60 -2.80
N LEU A 73 14.95 -4.33 -4.04
CA LEU A 73 15.46 -3.21 -4.82
C LEU A 73 14.58 -1.98 -4.59
N LEU A 74 15.21 -0.83 -4.35
CA LEU A 74 14.50 0.43 -4.18
C LEU A 74 14.59 1.26 -5.47
N ARG A 75 13.44 1.74 -5.93
CA ARG A 75 13.32 2.55 -7.14
C ARG A 75 12.57 3.82 -6.85
N ARG A 76 13.12 4.95 -7.25
CA ARG A 76 12.33 6.17 -7.41
C ARG A 76 11.50 5.96 -8.65
N SER A 77 10.19 6.08 -8.55
CA SER A 77 9.26 5.97 -9.68
C SER A 77 9.36 7.16 -10.65
N ARG A 78 10.58 7.55 -11.01
CA ARG A 78 10.97 8.54 -12.00
C ARG A 78 11.76 7.82 -13.07
N LYS A 79 11.47 8.09 -14.32
CA LYS A 79 12.15 7.43 -15.44
C LYS A 79 13.62 7.82 -15.44
N SER A 80 14.47 6.84 -15.70
CA SER A 80 15.87 7.09 -16.03
C SER A 80 15.96 7.87 -17.34
N ARG A 81 17.08 8.58 -17.55
CA ARG A 81 17.28 9.46 -18.73
C ARG A 81 17.01 8.74 -20.06
N GLU A 82 17.40 7.47 -20.14
CA GLU A 82 17.20 6.61 -21.30
C GLU A 82 15.72 6.41 -21.66
N PHE A 83 14.82 6.40 -20.67
CA PHE A 83 13.41 6.11 -20.86
C PHE A 83 12.50 7.34 -20.81
N GLN A 84 13.06 8.56 -20.82
CA GLN A 84 12.28 9.79 -20.67
C GLN A 84 11.18 9.96 -21.73
N ASN A 85 11.44 9.50 -22.95
CA ASN A 85 10.50 9.60 -24.07
C ASN A 85 9.39 8.55 -24.05
N TYR A 86 9.48 7.56 -23.16
CA TYR A 86 8.46 6.52 -23.03
C TYR A 86 7.29 7.00 -22.16
N ARG A 87 6.09 6.52 -22.49
CA ARG A 87 4.85 6.80 -21.75
C ARG A 87 4.69 5.90 -20.52
N PHE A 88 5.72 5.83 -19.70
CA PHE A 88 5.63 5.16 -18.40
C PHE A 88 5.14 6.13 -17.35
N ARG A 89 4.36 5.59 -16.42
CA ARG A 89 3.86 6.33 -15.27
C ARG A 89 5.01 6.68 -14.34
N GLU A 90 4.93 7.85 -13.73
CA GLU A 90 5.88 8.33 -12.73
C GLU A 90 5.12 8.72 -11.45
N ASP A 91 5.85 8.99 -10.38
CA ASP A 91 5.33 9.43 -9.07
C ASP A 91 4.25 8.51 -8.48
N PHE A 92 4.54 7.21 -8.41
CA PHE A 92 3.71 6.21 -7.76
C PHE A 92 4.52 5.43 -6.73
N SER A 93 3.85 4.88 -5.72
CA SER A 93 4.43 3.87 -4.85
C SER A 93 3.83 2.51 -5.20
N LEU A 94 4.61 1.45 -5.06
CA LEU A 94 4.18 0.07 -5.32
C LEU A 94 5.23 -0.90 -4.79
N THR A 95 4.79 -2.02 -4.25
CA THR A 95 5.63 -3.18 -3.98
C THR A 95 5.31 -4.29 -4.96
N GLU A 96 6.33 -4.77 -5.67
CA GLU A 96 6.18 -5.76 -6.74
C GLU A 96 7.08 -6.96 -6.46
N CYS A 97 6.52 -8.17 -6.52
CA CYS A 97 7.31 -9.39 -6.57
C CYS A 97 7.75 -9.63 -8.03
N GLN A 98 9.06 -9.54 -8.29
CA GLN A 98 9.63 -9.80 -9.62
C GLN A 98 9.91 -11.28 -9.82
N ASP A 99 10.41 -11.94 -8.78
CA ASP A 99 10.71 -13.37 -8.79
C ASP A 99 10.45 -13.96 -7.40
N ALA A 100 9.33 -14.67 -7.27
CA ALA A 100 8.93 -15.33 -6.03
C ALA A 100 9.86 -16.48 -5.64
N THR A 101 10.54 -17.10 -6.61
CA THR A 101 11.46 -18.23 -6.34
C THR A 101 12.79 -17.71 -5.81
N ALA A 102 13.31 -16.65 -6.42
CA ALA A 102 14.54 -15.99 -5.96
C ALA A 102 14.31 -15.07 -4.72
N GLY A 103 13.06 -14.74 -4.42
CA GLY A 103 12.71 -13.79 -3.37
C GLY A 103 13.11 -12.36 -3.71
N LEU A 104 12.99 -11.98 -4.99
CA LEU A 104 13.33 -10.65 -5.50
C LEU A 104 12.08 -9.76 -5.54
N TYR A 105 12.15 -8.68 -4.79
CA TYR A 105 11.11 -7.67 -4.69
C TYR A 105 11.63 -6.31 -5.11
N VAL A 106 10.73 -5.46 -5.58
CA VAL A 106 11.02 -4.06 -5.91
C VAL A 106 10.00 -3.18 -5.20
N ILE A 107 10.49 -2.20 -4.45
CA ILE A 107 9.67 -1.12 -3.92
C ILE A 107 9.92 0.11 -4.77
N TYR A 108 8.87 0.62 -5.39
CA TYR A 108 8.84 1.89 -6.08
C TYR A 108 8.32 2.97 -5.14
N LEU A 109 8.88 4.17 -5.20
CA LEU A 109 8.43 5.31 -4.42
C LEU A 109 8.23 6.57 -5.26
N GLY A 110 7.12 7.24 -4.96
CA GLY A 110 6.70 8.51 -5.54
C GLY A 110 7.52 9.72 -5.09
N MET A 111 8.52 9.54 -4.22
CA MET A 111 9.37 10.57 -3.65
C MET A 111 10.79 10.04 -3.36
N GLY A 112 11.74 10.96 -3.14
CA GLY A 112 13.13 10.64 -2.81
C GLY A 112 13.40 10.70 -1.29
N PRO A 113 14.56 10.22 -0.81
CA PRO A 113 14.92 10.20 0.61
C PRO A 113 14.97 11.58 1.31
N ASP A 114 14.99 12.66 0.53
CA ASP A 114 14.95 14.04 0.98
C ASP A 114 13.53 14.57 1.27
N ASP A 115 12.49 13.83 0.88
CA ASP A 115 11.10 14.17 1.17
C ASP A 115 10.75 13.82 2.63
N PRO A 116 10.11 14.72 3.40
CA PRO A 116 9.72 14.45 4.78
C PRO A 116 8.81 13.23 4.93
N ASP A 117 7.99 12.92 3.93
CA ASP A 117 7.06 11.79 3.98
C ASP A 117 7.71 10.49 3.42
N TYR A 118 8.99 10.51 3.05
CA TYR A 118 9.65 9.38 2.39
C TYR A 118 9.61 8.07 3.21
N PHE A 119 10.08 8.11 4.46
CA PHE A 119 10.14 6.91 5.30
C PHE A 119 8.77 6.41 5.70
N ALA A 120 7.81 7.32 5.77
CA ALA A 120 6.40 7.04 5.92
C ALA A 120 5.90 6.18 4.74
N PHE A 121 6.04 6.64 3.51
CA PHE A 121 5.65 5.83 2.34
C PHE A 121 6.47 4.54 2.21
N LEU A 122 7.75 4.54 2.59
CA LEU A 122 8.57 3.32 2.58
C LEU A 122 8.06 2.28 3.59
N ALA A 123 7.64 2.69 4.78
CA ALA A 123 7.08 1.77 5.79
C ALA A 123 5.76 1.16 5.33
N HIS A 124 4.89 1.95 4.71
CA HIS A 124 3.66 1.46 4.07
C HIS A 124 3.97 0.35 3.04
N GLU A 125 4.91 0.61 2.12
CA GLU A 125 5.29 -0.38 1.11
C GLU A 125 5.96 -1.62 1.70
N CYS A 126 6.66 -1.50 2.84
CA CYS A 126 7.21 -2.67 3.52
C CYS A 126 6.14 -3.65 4.01
N ALA A 127 4.93 -3.18 4.36
CA ALA A 127 3.83 -4.08 4.75
C ALA A 127 3.38 -4.96 3.56
N HIS A 128 3.40 -4.41 2.34
CA HIS A 128 3.07 -5.15 1.12
C HIS A 128 4.11 -6.22 0.76
N LEU A 129 5.30 -6.23 1.36
CA LEU A 129 6.26 -7.33 1.18
C LEU A 129 5.72 -8.66 1.72
N LEU A 130 4.80 -8.63 2.70
CA LEU A 130 4.18 -9.82 3.27
C LEU A 130 3.36 -10.56 2.21
N ASN A 131 2.59 -9.83 1.40
CA ASN A 131 1.86 -10.37 0.27
C ASN A 131 1.54 -9.26 -0.75
N PRO A 132 2.39 -9.05 -1.77
CA PRO A 132 2.21 -7.96 -2.73
C PRO A 132 1.06 -8.22 -3.72
N GLN A 133 0.44 -9.39 -3.67
CA GLN A 133 -0.69 -9.72 -4.53
C GLN A 133 -2.02 -9.21 -3.97
N ILE A 134 -2.08 -8.81 -2.70
CA ILE A 134 -3.32 -8.28 -2.10
C ILE A 134 -3.47 -6.82 -2.47
N THR A 135 -4.48 -6.48 -3.28
CA THR A 135 -4.66 -5.13 -3.81
C THR A 135 -6.04 -4.55 -3.48
N ASP A 136 -6.46 -4.61 -2.22
CA ASP A 136 -7.77 -4.12 -1.79
C ASP A 136 -7.68 -3.05 -0.70
N TRP A 137 -8.81 -2.40 -0.43
CA TRP A 137 -8.86 -1.33 0.56
C TRP A 137 -8.63 -1.82 2.01
N TYR A 138 -8.71 -3.12 2.31
CA TYR A 138 -8.31 -3.63 3.63
C TYR A 138 -6.79 -3.63 3.76
N MET A 139 -6.08 -4.15 2.76
CA MET A 139 -4.62 -4.17 2.75
C MET A 139 -4.02 -2.77 2.77
N GLU A 140 -4.60 -1.83 2.01
CA GLU A 140 -4.14 -0.43 2.05
C GLU A 140 -4.33 0.22 3.43
N GLY A 141 -5.42 -0.13 4.13
CA GLY A 141 -5.64 0.31 5.51
C GLY A 141 -4.65 -0.31 6.50
N ILE A 142 -4.33 -1.60 6.35
CA ILE A 142 -3.32 -2.30 7.18
C ILE A 142 -1.95 -1.65 6.98
N ALA A 143 -1.52 -1.51 5.73
CA ALA A 143 -0.23 -0.92 5.39
C ALA A 143 -0.11 0.53 5.91
N THR A 144 -1.18 1.31 5.81
CA THR A 144 -1.20 2.69 6.31
C THR A 144 -1.14 2.77 7.83
N LEU A 145 -1.88 1.92 8.54
CA LEU A 145 -1.83 1.87 10.01
C LEU A 145 -0.47 1.40 10.52
N PHE A 146 0.05 0.30 9.96
CA PHE A 146 1.38 -0.19 10.30
C PHE A 146 2.46 0.87 10.07
N SER A 147 2.33 1.63 8.98
CA SER A 147 3.24 2.74 8.68
C SER A 147 3.20 3.85 9.73
N GLU A 148 2.02 4.21 10.25
CA GLU A 148 1.92 5.15 11.38
C GLU A 148 2.67 4.62 12.60
N GLU A 149 2.43 3.37 12.98
CA GLU A 149 3.01 2.74 14.17
C GLU A 149 4.54 2.64 14.09
N VAL A 150 5.07 2.29 12.91
CA VAL A 150 6.51 2.29 12.64
C VAL A 150 7.08 3.70 12.79
N CYS A 151 6.42 4.71 12.23
CA CYS A 151 6.87 6.09 12.32
C CYS A 151 6.85 6.61 13.77
N GLU A 152 5.78 6.33 14.52
CA GLU A 152 5.66 6.69 15.93
C GLU A 152 6.76 6.03 16.78
N ALA A 153 6.98 4.72 16.60
CA ALA A 153 8.00 3.97 17.34
C ALA A 153 9.43 4.46 17.08
N ARG A 154 9.66 5.12 15.94
CA ARG A 154 10.97 5.62 15.50
C ARG A 154 11.12 7.13 15.60
N GLY A 155 10.10 7.85 16.07
CA GLY A 155 10.11 9.31 16.13
C GLY A 155 10.18 9.99 14.76
N ILE A 156 9.69 9.32 13.70
CA ILE A 156 9.60 9.88 12.34
C ILE A 156 8.32 10.72 12.26
N ASP A 157 8.42 11.91 11.68
CA ASP A 157 7.26 12.79 11.52
C ASP A 157 6.22 12.15 10.59
N TRP A 158 4.99 12.01 11.10
CA TRP A 158 3.82 11.48 10.39
C TRP A 158 2.68 12.51 10.34
N ASN A 159 2.90 13.73 10.82
CA ASN A 159 1.81 14.69 11.06
C ASN A 159 1.08 15.13 9.78
N SER A 160 1.79 15.22 8.65
CA SER A 160 1.23 15.50 7.33
C SER A 160 0.15 14.46 6.96
N LEU A 161 0.49 13.18 7.07
CA LEU A 161 -0.39 12.05 6.76
C LEU A 161 -1.46 11.85 7.82
N ARG A 162 -1.15 12.04 9.10
CA ARG A 162 -2.14 12.05 10.19
C ARG A 162 -3.26 13.06 9.89
N SER A 163 -2.88 14.30 9.59
CA SER A 163 -3.83 15.37 9.27
C SER A 163 -4.72 14.97 8.08
N LEU A 164 -4.12 14.47 7.00
CA LEU A 164 -4.86 13.98 5.83
C LEU A 164 -5.86 12.89 6.21
N PHE A 165 -5.40 11.84 6.91
CA PHE A 165 -6.23 10.68 7.24
C PHE A 165 -7.24 10.91 8.36
N GLU A 166 -7.09 11.96 9.16
CA GLU A 166 -8.08 12.34 10.18
C GLU A 166 -9.14 13.30 9.63
N THR A 167 -8.78 14.18 8.69
CA THR A 167 -9.67 15.24 8.21
C THR A 167 -10.40 14.91 6.91
N GLU A 168 -9.80 14.11 6.03
CA GLU A 168 -10.43 13.76 4.75
C GLU A 168 -11.46 12.63 4.93
N GLU A 169 -12.73 13.03 5.05
CA GLU A 169 -13.83 12.09 5.31
C GLU A 169 -14.16 11.18 4.12
N ARG A 170 -13.79 11.59 2.89
CA ARG A 170 -14.23 10.91 1.65
C ARG A 170 -13.10 10.24 0.89
N GLU A 171 -11.86 10.45 1.31
CA GLU A 171 -10.67 9.90 0.69
C GLU A 171 -10.53 8.41 1.11
N PRO A 172 -10.36 7.48 0.16
CA PRO A 172 -10.42 6.04 0.45
C PRO A 172 -9.27 5.51 1.33
N TYR A 173 -8.06 6.06 1.24
CA TYR A 173 -6.98 5.70 2.17
C TYR A 173 -7.33 6.15 3.59
N ALA A 174 -7.84 7.37 3.76
CA ALA A 174 -8.29 7.86 5.05
C ALA A 174 -9.42 6.99 5.66
N LEU A 175 -10.37 6.55 4.82
CA LEU A 175 -11.45 5.66 5.24
C LEU A 175 -10.95 4.27 5.64
N SER A 176 -10.10 3.65 4.82
CA SER A 176 -9.52 2.33 5.10
C SER A 176 -8.62 2.36 6.33
N TYR A 177 -7.76 3.37 6.47
CA TYR A 177 -6.94 3.61 7.66
C TYR A 177 -7.80 3.66 8.93
N ARG A 178 -8.84 4.51 8.97
CA ARG A 178 -9.70 4.63 10.16
C ARG A 178 -10.45 3.33 10.47
N MET A 179 -10.91 2.62 9.44
CA MET A 179 -11.56 1.32 9.60
C MET A 179 -10.60 0.29 10.20
N MET A 180 -9.39 0.17 9.66
CA MET A 180 -8.39 -0.78 10.15
C MET A 180 -7.88 -0.42 11.54
N ARG A 181 -7.72 0.88 11.84
CA ARG A 181 -7.40 1.36 13.20
C ARG A 181 -8.46 0.96 14.22
N ALA A 182 -9.74 1.08 13.87
CA ALA A 182 -10.83 0.65 14.73
C ALA A 182 -10.88 -0.87 14.91
N LEU A 183 -10.61 -1.64 13.85
CA LEU A 183 -10.52 -3.10 13.95
C LEU A 183 -9.35 -3.55 14.84
N LYS A 184 -8.16 -2.95 14.68
CA LYS A 184 -6.99 -3.27 15.52
C LYS A 184 -7.24 -2.94 16.99
N ALA A 185 -7.90 -1.81 17.26
CA ALA A 185 -8.24 -1.42 18.63
C ALA A 185 -9.23 -2.39 19.30
N ALA A 186 -10.20 -2.93 18.53
CA ALA A 186 -11.18 -3.88 19.05
C ALA A 186 -10.66 -5.32 19.16
N PHE A 187 -9.79 -5.73 18.23
CA PHE A 187 -9.31 -7.11 18.09
C PHE A 187 -7.79 -7.18 17.97
N PRO A 188 -7.02 -6.70 18.96
CA PRO A 188 -5.56 -6.56 18.82
C PRO A 188 -4.84 -7.90 18.57
N GLU A 189 -5.35 -9.01 19.12
CA GLU A 189 -4.75 -10.34 18.97
C GLU A 189 -5.15 -11.00 17.65
N GLU A 190 -6.37 -10.78 17.17
CA GLU A 190 -6.91 -11.39 15.95
C GLU A 190 -6.63 -10.56 14.69
N TYR A 191 -6.44 -9.25 14.84
CA TYR A 191 -6.22 -8.31 13.74
C TYR A 191 -5.04 -8.71 12.83
N PRO A 192 -3.87 -9.12 13.36
CA PRO A 192 -2.75 -9.45 12.48
C PRO A 192 -3.02 -10.67 11.58
N SER A 193 -4.01 -11.51 11.94
CA SER A 193 -4.37 -12.67 11.13
C SER A 193 -5.12 -12.32 9.84
N ILE A 194 -5.68 -11.11 9.72
CA ILE A 194 -6.49 -10.67 8.57
C ILE A 194 -5.76 -10.93 7.25
N ILE A 195 -4.47 -10.60 7.18
CA ILE A 195 -3.67 -10.72 5.95
C ILE A 195 -3.55 -12.15 5.41
N ARG A 196 -3.82 -13.16 6.25
CA ARG A 196 -3.78 -14.59 5.88
C ARG A 196 -5.10 -15.08 5.26
N PHE A 197 -6.19 -14.33 5.44
CA PHE A 197 -7.47 -14.63 4.81
C PHE A 197 -7.50 -13.97 3.44
N VAL A 198 -7.21 -14.73 2.39
CA VAL A 198 -7.16 -14.22 1.02
C VAL A 198 -8.09 -14.98 0.10
N ALA A 199 -8.71 -14.23 -0.82
CA ALA A 199 -9.50 -14.77 -1.93
C ALA A 199 -8.99 -14.20 -3.26
N PRO A 200 -9.21 -14.89 -4.39
CA PRO A 200 -8.92 -14.33 -5.70
C PRO A 200 -9.73 -13.04 -5.95
N ASN A 201 -9.07 -11.98 -6.41
CA ASN A 201 -9.72 -10.70 -6.68
C ASN A 201 -10.62 -10.81 -7.94
N ARG A 202 -10.11 -11.41 -9.02
CA ARG A 202 -10.83 -11.66 -10.29
C ARG A 202 -10.40 -12.98 -10.93
N SER A 203 -11.24 -13.54 -11.79
CA SER A 203 -10.90 -14.78 -12.51
C SER A 203 -9.73 -14.56 -13.48
N GLY A 204 -8.63 -15.30 -13.30
CA GLY A 204 -7.54 -15.40 -14.26
C GLY A 204 -6.31 -14.52 -14.00
N GLU A 205 -6.31 -13.69 -12.97
CA GLU A 205 -5.13 -12.92 -12.54
C GLU A 205 -4.62 -13.42 -11.18
N ALA A 206 -3.30 -13.32 -10.94
CA ALA A 206 -2.68 -13.69 -9.67
C ALA A 206 -3.02 -12.73 -8.51
N TRP A 207 -3.87 -11.73 -8.73
CA TRP A 207 -4.25 -10.75 -7.73
C TRP A 207 -5.25 -11.33 -6.72
N GLN A 208 -5.01 -10.97 -5.47
CA GLN A 208 -5.76 -11.38 -4.30
C GLN A 208 -6.45 -10.18 -3.66
N ARG A 209 -7.41 -10.48 -2.81
CA ARG A 209 -8.07 -9.54 -1.90
C ARG A 209 -8.19 -10.21 -0.53
N ILE A 210 -8.39 -9.43 0.51
CA ILE A 210 -8.72 -9.93 1.83
C ILE A 210 -10.12 -10.59 1.78
N ASP A 211 -10.18 -11.84 2.22
CA ASP A 211 -11.42 -12.55 2.49
C ASP A 211 -11.93 -12.17 3.88
N ILE A 212 -12.52 -10.97 3.95
CA ILE A 212 -12.98 -10.40 5.22
C ILE A 212 -14.09 -11.24 5.86
N ASP A 213 -14.93 -11.91 5.07
CA ASP A 213 -15.98 -12.78 5.61
C ASP A 213 -15.36 -14.02 6.27
N ALA A 214 -14.31 -14.61 5.69
CA ALA A 214 -13.60 -15.72 6.30
C ALA A 214 -12.87 -15.31 7.60
N TRP A 215 -12.26 -14.12 7.64
CA TRP A 215 -11.68 -13.60 8.88
C TRP A 215 -12.74 -13.37 9.95
N ILE A 216 -13.85 -12.70 9.62
CA ILE A 216 -14.97 -12.48 10.57
C ILE A 216 -15.50 -13.83 11.07
N ALA A 217 -15.72 -14.80 10.18
CA ALA A 217 -16.23 -16.12 10.57
C ALA A 217 -15.29 -16.89 11.53
N SER A 218 -14.00 -16.55 11.57
CA SER A 218 -13.04 -17.11 12.52
C SER A 218 -13.18 -16.55 13.94
N LEU A 219 -13.81 -15.38 14.10
CA LEU A 219 -14.04 -14.74 15.39
C LEU A 219 -15.19 -15.39 16.18
N PRO A 220 -15.20 -15.29 17.51
CA PRO A 220 -16.37 -15.60 18.32
C PRO A 220 -17.63 -14.84 17.87
N SER A 221 -18.83 -15.42 18.06
CA SER A 221 -20.07 -14.83 17.53
C SER A 221 -20.44 -13.45 18.07
N ALA A 222 -19.93 -13.06 19.25
CA ALA A 222 -20.11 -11.70 19.76
C ALA A 222 -19.26 -10.71 18.95
N ASP A 223 -17.99 -11.05 18.77
CA ASP A 223 -16.95 -10.28 18.08
C ASP A 223 -17.26 -10.12 16.59
N GLN A 224 -17.89 -11.13 15.97
CA GLN A 224 -18.41 -11.03 14.60
C GLN A 224 -19.34 -9.83 14.41
N ARG A 225 -20.27 -9.59 15.35
CA ARG A 225 -21.21 -8.47 15.24
C ARG A 225 -20.51 -7.14 15.41
N GLU A 226 -19.52 -7.08 16.28
CA GLU A 226 -18.72 -5.88 16.52
C GLU A 226 -17.84 -5.54 15.31
N ALA A 227 -17.16 -6.53 14.71
CA ALA A 227 -16.40 -6.35 13.48
C ALA A 227 -17.27 -5.80 12.34
N LEU A 228 -18.47 -6.38 12.14
CA LEU A 228 -19.44 -5.89 11.16
C LEU A 228 -19.89 -4.45 11.47
N ALA A 229 -20.10 -4.10 12.75
CA ALA A 229 -20.48 -2.76 13.17
C ALA A 229 -19.37 -1.73 12.90
N ILE A 230 -18.10 -2.11 13.05
CA ILE A 230 -16.93 -1.28 12.74
C ILE A 230 -16.80 -1.05 11.22
N ILE A 231 -17.00 -2.08 10.40
CA ILE A 231 -16.83 -1.98 8.93
C ILE A 231 -17.98 -1.22 8.26
N LYS A 232 -19.21 -1.38 8.77
CA LYS A 232 -20.45 -0.86 8.16
C LYS A 232 -20.43 0.63 7.77
N PRO A 233 -19.92 1.57 8.59
CA PRO A 233 -19.88 2.99 8.24
C PRO A 233 -19.03 3.29 7.00
N TYR A 234 -18.00 2.48 6.73
CA TYR A 234 -17.03 2.68 5.64
C TYR A 234 -17.46 1.95 4.37
N ALA A 235 -18.16 0.82 4.51
CA ALA A 235 -18.40 -0.14 3.44
C ALA A 235 -19.02 0.46 2.17
N LYS A 236 -20.07 1.27 2.30
CA LYS A 236 -20.77 1.87 1.15
C LYS A 236 -19.85 2.79 0.34
N ARG A 237 -18.92 3.48 0.99
CA ARG A 237 -18.04 4.45 0.33
C ARG A 237 -16.87 3.72 -0.33
N LEU A 238 -16.19 2.83 0.40
CA LEU A 238 -15.10 2.03 -0.15
C LEU A 238 -15.54 1.16 -1.33
N ALA A 239 -16.73 0.55 -1.27
CA ALA A 239 -17.29 -0.24 -2.38
C ALA A 239 -17.58 0.57 -3.66
N LYS A 240 -17.70 1.91 -3.55
CA LYS A 240 -17.88 2.80 -4.72
C LYS A 240 -16.57 3.21 -5.35
N GLU A 241 -15.48 3.14 -4.60
CA GLU A 241 -14.14 3.53 -5.06
C GLU A 241 -13.55 2.39 -5.90
N LYS A 242 -14.14 2.19 -7.07
CA LYS A 242 -13.67 1.23 -8.08
C LYS A 242 -12.50 1.84 -8.83
N ARG A 243 -11.29 1.55 -8.39
CA ARG A 243 -10.08 1.75 -9.21
C ARG A 243 -9.76 0.44 -9.92
N THR A 244 -8.94 0.50 -10.97
CA THR A 244 -8.67 -0.66 -11.85
C THR A 244 -8.26 -1.92 -11.09
N LEU A 245 -7.46 -1.77 -10.01
CA LEU A 245 -6.98 -2.87 -9.16
C LEU A 245 -7.59 -2.92 -7.75
N TYR A 246 -8.06 -1.79 -7.22
CA TYR A 246 -8.59 -1.74 -5.85
C TYR A 246 -10.04 -2.18 -5.81
N ASP A 247 -10.26 -3.32 -5.17
CA ASP A 247 -11.59 -3.81 -4.83
C ASP A 247 -11.89 -3.56 -3.35
N PHE A 248 -13.16 -3.68 -2.97
CA PHE A 248 -13.57 -3.78 -1.59
C PHE A 248 -14.71 -4.78 -1.46
N THR A 249 -14.44 -5.84 -0.73
CA THR A 249 -15.47 -6.80 -0.36
C THR A 249 -16.29 -6.23 0.80
N VAL A 250 -17.55 -5.88 0.53
CA VAL A 250 -18.52 -5.61 1.60
C VAL A 250 -18.82 -6.95 2.30
N PRO A 251 -18.59 -7.08 3.62
CA PRO A 251 -18.93 -8.30 4.35
C PRO A 251 -20.40 -8.69 4.15
N SER A 252 -20.65 -9.98 3.94
CA SER A 252 -21.98 -10.55 3.71
C SER A 252 -23.00 -10.24 4.82
N GLY A 253 -22.54 -10.01 6.04
CA GLY A 253 -23.34 -9.62 7.19
C GLY A 253 -23.84 -8.17 7.20
N ILE A 254 -23.34 -7.31 6.30
CA ILE A 254 -23.76 -5.91 6.16
C ILE A 254 -24.84 -5.80 5.08
N LYS A 255 -26.09 -5.60 5.51
CA LYS A 255 -27.22 -5.22 4.65
C LYS A 255 -27.39 -3.70 4.58
#